data_AF-A0AA86JFW1-F1
#
_entry.id   AF-A0AA86JFW1-F1
#
_cell.length_a   1.000
_cell.length_b   1.000
_cell.length_c   1.000
_cell.angle_alpha   90.00
_cell.angle_beta   90.00
_cell.angle_gamma   90.00
#
_symmetry.space_group_name_H-M   'P 1'
#
loop_
_entity.id
_entity.type
_entity.pdbx_description
1 polymer ?
#
loop_
_entity_poly.entity_id
_entity_poly.type
_entity_poly.pdbx_seq_one_letter_code
_entity_poly.pdbx_strand_id
1 'polypeptide(L)'
;MGKILGSWSGMRKYLEQEMLAECLCGRVRYTCTSYVGMDGCHIFEIYIDDKLVKQFSWETVNTYFIKNGYKKNSNPVGIREYWDEFWFLMDTVPIEYRTEYTDNEFCEALENYRNQSIKDSITSKNPLERMFAMLDRRIGKRILINEYGGCKMKILLFLAKGFETMEFSVFVDVMGWARNDYNHDVSVVTCGFQKQVISTFNIPVIVDKTIDEINVDDYDALAIPGGFEEFGFYEEAYDERFLNLIREFDLKGKIISTICVAALPVGKSGVLKNRKATTYHLRDAYRQKQLKEFDVNVVNEPIVVDRNIITSYCPETASGVAFKFLEMLTSKGEMEIVKVAMGF
;
A
#
# COMPACT_ATOMS: atom_id res chain seq x y z
N MET A 1 16.71 23.44 30.27
CA MET A 1 15.50 23.16 29.48
C MET A 1 15.42 24.13 28.31
N GLY A 2 15.69 23.68 27.09
CA GLY A 2 15.20 24.37 25.91
C GLY A 2 13.68 24.19 25.88
N LYS A 3 12.94 25.08 26.53
CA LYS A 3 11.47 25.06 26.44
C LYS A 3 11.12 25.52 25.03
N ILE A 4 11.04 24.58 24.11
CA ILE A 4 10.51 24.83 22.78
C ILE A 4 9.08 25.34 23.01
N LEU A 5 8.77 26.58 22.57
CA LEU A 5 7.53 27.30 22.90
C LEU A 5 7.40 27.86 24.33
N GLY A 6 8.51 28.06 25.06
CA GLY A 6 8.57 28.83 26.31
C GLY A 6 7.94 28.17 27.55
N SER A 7 7.07 27.16 27.40
CA SER A 7 6.44 26.40 28.50
C SER A 7 5.90 25.04 28.08
N TRP A 8 5.69 24.14 29.04
CA TRP A 8 4.96 22.87 28.82
C TRP A 8 3.55 23.12 28.25
N SER A 9 2.81 24.08 28.80
CA SER A 9 1.48 24.43 28.29
C SER A 9 1.52 24.85 26.81
N GLY A 10 2.57 25.54 26.38
CA GLY A 10 2.81 25.89 24.98
C GLY A 10 3.05 24.67 24.10
N MET A 11 3.95 23.76 24.53
CA MET A 11 4.20 22.49 23.81
C MET A 11 2.94 21.63 23.70
N ARG A 12 2.20 21.49 24.80
CA ARG A 12 0.96 20.71 24.82
C ARG A 12 -0.10 21.30 23.90
N LYS A 13 -0.29 22.62 23.92
CA LYS A 13 -1.20 23.30 23.00
C LYS A 13 -0.81 23.03 21.54
N TYR A 14 0.46 23.17 21.21
CA TYR A 14 0.96 22.91 19.87
C TYR A 14 0.67 21.46 19.42
N LEU A 15 1.03 20.49 20.26
CA LEU A 15 0.85 19.08 19.95
C LEU A 15 -0.62 18.64 19.89
N GLU A 16 -1.47 19.06 20.82
CA GLU A 16 -2.86 18.57 20.94
C GLU A 16 -3.88 19.39 20.15
N GLN A 17 -3.63 20.69 19.93
CA GLN A 17 -4.63 21.60 19.35
C GLN A 17 -4.21 22.15 17.98
N GLU A 18 -2.92 22.37 17.76
CA GLU A 18 -2.44 23.00 16.53
C GLU A 18 -1.99 21.97 15.49
N MET A 19 -1.35 20.88 15.91
CA MET A 19 -0.78 19.91 14.99
C MET A 19 -1.53 18.60 14.90
N LEU A 20 -2.32 18.21 15.91
CA LEU A 20 -2.97 16.91 15.93
C LEU A 20 -4.02 16.77 14.82
N ALA A 21 -4.03 15.62 14.13
CA ALA A 21 -5.08 15.28 13.19
C ALA A 21 -6.47 15.31 13.85
N GLU A 22 -7.47 15.84 13.14
CA GLU A 22 -8.81 16.10 13.70
C GLU A 22 -9.47 14.84 14.28
N CYS A 23 -9.27 13.68 13.64
CA CYS A 23 -9.80 12.39 14.11
C CYS A 23 -9.11 11.84 15.38
N LEU A 24 -7.99 12.44 15.79
CA LEU A 24 -7.23 12.09 16.97
C LEU A 24 -7.44 13.08 18.13
N CYS A 25 -8.02 14.25 17.86
CA CYS A 25 -8.36 15.24 18.87
C CYS A 25 -9.26 14.63 19.97
N GLY A 26 -8.85 14.80 21.23
CA GLY A 26 -9.53 14.21 22.39
C GLY A 26 -9.21 12.73 22.65
N ARG A 27 -8.53 12.05 21.72
CA ARG A 27 -8.06 10.66 21.88
C ARG A 27 -6.60 10.61 22.27
N VAL A 28 -5.76 11.47 21.66
CA VAL A 28 -4.34 11.60 21.99
C VAL A 28 -4.16 12.69 23.02
N ARG A 29 -3.43 12.39 24.09
CA ARG A 29 -3.12 13.33 25.17
C ARG A 29 -1.66 13.21 25.58
N TYR A 30 -0.99 14.34 25.76
CA TYR A 30 0.37 14.43 26.25
C TYR A 30 0.38 14.93 27.70
N THR A 31 1.21 14.32 28.55
CA THR A 31 1.47 14.77 29.92
C THR A 31 2.97 14.98 30.14
N CYS A 32 3.29 15.86 31.08
CA CYS A 32 4.64 16.11 31.53
C CYS A 32 4.61 16.23 33.04
N THR A 33 5.33 15.35 33.72
CA THR A 33 5.50 15.36 35.17
C THR A 33 6.91 15.80 35.51
N SER A 34 7.04 16.75 36.44
CA SER A 34 8.32 17.23 36.96
C SER A 34 8.39 16.96 38.45
N TYR A 35 9.49 16.37 38.92
CA TYR A 35 9.71 16.11 40.35
C TYR A 35 10.62 17.16 40.97
N VAL A 36 10.21 17.68 42.13
CA VAL A 36 11.03 18.62 42.91
C VAL A 36 12.22 17.87 43.49
N GLY A 37 13.45 18.30 43.16
CA GLY A 37 14.69 17.71 43.69
C GLY A 37 15.36 16.64 42.82
N MET A 38 14.85 16.35 41.62
CA MET A 38 15.48 15.43 40.65
C MET A 38 16.08 16.18 39.45
N ASP A 39 17.08 17.04 39.67
CA ASP A 39 17.95 17.65 38.64
C ASP A 39 17.27 18.14 37.33
N GLY A 40 16.01 18.58 37.39
CA GLY A 40 15.26 19.03 36.22
C GLY A 40 14.83 17.91 35.24
N CYS A 41 14.76 16.66 35.70
CA CYS A 41 14.25 15.52 34.95
C CYS A 41 12.73 15.62 34.75
N HIS A 42 12.28 15.33 33.53
CA HIS A 42 10.88 15.29 33.16
C HIS A 42 10.47 13.89 32.72
N ILE A 43 9.23 13.52 33.03
CA ILE A 43 8.60 12.34 32.46
C ILE A 43 7.54 12.83 31.50
N PHE A 44 7.78 12.66 30.20
CA PHE A 44 6.75 12.89 29.19
C PHE A 44 6.00 11.60 28.93
N GLU A 45 4.69 11.68 28.76
CA GLU A 45 3.87 10.52 28.48
C GLU A 45 2.86 10.84 27.39
N ILE A 46 2.55 9.82 26.58
CA ILE A 46 1.52 9.87 25.56
C ILE A 46 0.45 8.85 25.94
N TYR A 47 -0.79 9.32 25.92
CA TYR A 47 -1.97 8.52 26.10
C TYR A 47 -2.78 8.48 24.81
N ILE A 48 -3.31 7.30 24.47
CA ILE A 48 -4.29 7.12 23.39
C ILE A 48 -5.50 6.42 23.99
N ASP A 49 -6.68 7.03 23.86
CA ASP A 49 -7.93 6.52 24.43
C ASP A 49 -7.76 6.17 25.93
N ASP A 50 -7.14 7.10 26.66
CA ASP A 50 -6.77 7.02 28.09
C ASP A 50 -5.82 5.89 28.49
N LYS A 51 -5.23 5.17 27.54
CA LYS A 51 -4.18 4.18 27.79
C LYS A 51 -2.81 4.80 27.59
N LEU A 52 -1.91 4.62 28.56
CA LEU A 52 -0.50 4.99 28.42
C LEU A 52 0.12 4.16 27.31
N VAL A 53 0.55 4.80 26.22
CA VAL A 53 1.18 4.13 25.08
C VAL A 53 2.69 4.34 25.04
N LYS A 54 3.18 5.46 25.58
CA LYS A 54 4.61 5.76 25.59
C LYS A 54 5.01 6.68 26.74
N GLN A 55 6.21 6.45 27.26
CA GLN A 55 6.84 7.27 28.29
C GLN A 55 8.28 7.61 27.87
N PHE A 56 8.70 8.86 28.09
CA PHE A 56 10.02 9.37 27.75
C PHE A 56 10.71 9.88 29.01
N SER A 57 11.82 9.24 29.38
CA SER A 57 12.61 9.56 30.58
C SER A 57 13.98 8.89 30.52
N TRP A 58 14.93 9.32 31.34
CA TRP A 58 16.22 8.60 31.46
C TRP A 58 16.03 7.18 32.02
N GLU A 59 15.07 7.00 32.92
CA GLU A 59 14.81 5.72 33.59
C GLU A 59 14.28 4.66 32.62
N THR A 60 13.37 5.03 31.72
CA THR A 60 12.85 4.11 30.69
C THR A 60 13.95 3.64 29.75
N VAL A 61 14.85 4.54 29.35
CA VAL A 61 15.98 4.20 28.48
C VAL A 61 17.01 3.34 29.19
N ASN A 62 17.39 3.68 30.43
CA ASN A 62 18.33 2.87 31.18
C ASN A 62 17.77 1.46 31.45
N THR A 63 16.47 1.37 31.77
CA THR A 63 15.78 0.10 31.91
C THR A 63 15.76 -0.70 30.61
N TYR A 64 15.57 -0.04 29.47
CA TYR A 64 15.69 -0.66 28.15
C TYR A 64 17.09 -1.24 27.93
N PHE A 65 18.14 -0.48 28.24
CA PHE A 65 19.51 -0.96 28.08
C PHE A 65 19.80 -2.18 28.96
N ILE A 66 19.33 -2.18 30.21
CA ILE A 66 19.44 -3.31 31.13
C ILE A 66 18.73 -4.55 30.58
N LYS A 67 17.47 -4.40 30.15
CA LYS A 67 16.65 -5.52 29.66
C LYS A 67 17.18 -6.14 28.37
N ASN A 68 17.84 -5.34 27.53
CA ASN A 68 18.41 -5.80 26.27
C ASN A 68 19.89 -6.21 26.39
N GLY A 69 20.43 -6.33 27.60
CA GLY A 69 21.77 -6.86 27.84
C GLY A 69 22.92 -5.94 27.44
N TYR A 70 22.66 -4.64 27.25
CA TYR A 70 23.71 -3.66 26.95
C TYR A 70 24.57 -3.33 28.17
N LYS A 71 24.04 -3.55 29.39
CA LYS A 71 24.76 -3.36 30.65
C LYS A 71 25.33 -4.65 31.21
N LYS A 72 26.51 -4.56 31.82
CA LYS A 72 27.17 -5.70 32.48
C LYS A 72 26.44 -6.23 33.70
N ASN A 73 25.80 -5.34 34.47
CA ASN A 73 25.03 -5.71 35.65
C ASN A 73 23.55 -5.35 35.44
N SER A 74 22.69 -6.36 35.44
CA SER A 74 21.24 -6.19 35.30
C SER A 74 20.53 -5.82 36.60
N ASN A 75 21.20 -5.93 37.76
CA ASN A 75 20.66 -5.64 39.09
C ASN A 75 21.62 -4.72 39.87
N PRO A 76 21.69 -3.42 39.53
CA PRO A 76 22.54 -2.46 40.23
C PRO A 76 22.09 -2.25 41.69
N VAL A 77 23.04 -2.11 42.62
CA VAL A 77 22.76 -2.05 44.08
C VAL A 77 22.86 -0.61 44.63
N GLY A 78 23.18 0.36 43.78
CA GLY A 78 23.21 1.79 44.14
C GLY A 78 23.05 2.72 42.93
N ILE A 79 22.76 4.00 43.20
CA ILE A 79 22.46 5.01 42.17
C ILE A 79 23.62 5.20 41.18
N ARG A 80 24.88 5.12 41.67
CA ARG A 80 26.06 5.23 40.81
C ARG A 80 26.15 4.07 39.82
N GLU A 81 26.05 2.84 40.31
CA GLU A 81 26.02 1.63 39.46
C GLU A 81 24.82 1.64 38.48
N TYR A 82 23.69 2.17 38.94
CA TYR A 82 22.49 2.31 38.11
C TYR A 82 22.74 3.21 36.89
N TRP A 83 23.64 4.20 36.99
CA TRP A 83 23.95 5.14 35.90
C TRP A 83 25.34 4.98 35.25
N ASP A 84 26.22 4.13 35.78
CA ASP A 84 27.65 4.06 35.38
C ASP A 84 27.91 3.95 33.86
N GLU A 85 27.17 3.09 33.14
CA GLU A 85 27.34 2.92 31.67
C GLU A 85 26.26 3.66 30.84
N PHE A 86 25.31 4.35 31.47
CA PHE A 86 24.14 4.91 30.77
C PHE A 86 24.53 5.93 29.71
N TRP A 87 25.35 6.91 30.06
CA TRP A 87 25.75 7.99 29.16
C TRP A 87 26.57 7.46 27.97
N PHE A 88 27.46 6.52 28.23
CA PHE A 88 28.22 5.85 27.16
C PHE A 88 27.30 5.09 26.19
N LEU A 89 26.28 4.40 26.69
CA LEU A 89 25.31 3.70 25.86
C LEU A 89 24.41 4.67 25.08
N MET A 90 24.06 5.82 25.67
CA MET A 90 23.35 6.88 24.94
C MET A 90 24.16 7.39 23.74
N ASP A 91 25.47 7.56 23.90
CA ASP A 91 26.36 8.03 22.83
C ASP A 91 26.64 6.95 21.77
N THR A 92 26.61 5.67 22.16
CA THR A 92 27.03 4.56 21.29
C THR A 92 25.89 3.78 20.65
N VAL A 93 24.68 3.81 21.21
CA VAL A 93 23.50 3.12 20.67
C VAL A 93 22.59 4.14 19.96
N PRO A 94 22.61 4.19 18.62
CA PRO A 94 21.86 5.18 17.86
C PRO A 94 20.36 5.12 18.14
N ILE A 95 19.71 6.28 18.06
CA ILE A 95 18.29 6.44 18.36
C ILE A 95 17.41 5.61 17.41
N GLU A 96 17.83 5.40 16.16
CA GLU A 96 17.08 4.59 15.18
C GLU A 96 16.98 3.11 15.55
N TYR A 97 17.85 2.60 16.42
CA TYR A 97 17.86 1.19 16.86
C TYR A 97 17.27 0.99 18.25
N ARG A 98 16.74 2.05 18.87
CA ARG A 98 16.11 1.99 20.19
C ARG A 98 14.60 2.06 20.06
N THR A 99 13.92 1.49 21.05
CA THR A 99 12.48 1.68 21.23
C THR A 99 12.15 2.62 22.38
N GLU A 100 13.05 2.84 23.34
CA GLU A 100 12.86 3.79 24.45
C GLU A 100 13.73 5.04 24.27
N TYR A 101 13.19 6.20 24.69
CA TYR A 101 13.84 7.50 24.49
C TYR A 101 13.68 8.40 25.72
N THR A 102 14.60 9.35 25.85
CA THR A 102 14.68 10.31 26.94
C THR A 102 13.74 11.50 26.72
N ASP A 103 13.52 12.26 27.79
CA ASP A 103 12.81 13.53 27.77
C ASP A 103 13.51 14.61 26.92
N ASN A 104 14.85 14.64 26.97
CA ASN A 104 15.66 15.52 26.12
C ASN A 104 15.54 15.17 24.64
N GLU A 105 15.60 13.89 24.27
CA GLU A 105 15.41 13.44 22.88
C GLU A 105 14.00 13.76 22.37
N PHE A 106 12.98 13.62 23.22
CA PHE A 106 11.62 14.06 22.88
C PHE A 106 11.58 15.56 22.55
N CYS A 107 12.22 16.39 23.37
CA CYS A 107 12.28 17.82 23.13
C CYS A 107 13.03 18.14 21.84
N GLU A 108 14.24 17.61 21.65
CA GLU A 108 15.05 17.85 20.45
C GLU A 108 14.31 17.43 19.17
N ALA A 109 13.69 16.24 19.17
CA ALA A 109 12.88 15.77 18.04
C ALA A 109 11.68 16.70 17.76
N LEU A 110 11.04 17.22 18.81
CA LEU A 110 9.94 18.19 18.65
C LEU A 110 10.45 19.50 18.04
N GLU A 111 11.65 19.97 18.41
CA GLU A 111 12.26 21.15 17.82
C GLU A 111 12.55 20.95 16.33
N ASN A 112 13.17 19.83 15.97
CA ASN A 112 13.48 19.49 14.59
C ASN A 112 12.21 19.38 13.74
N TYR A 113 11.22 18.62 14.21
CA TYR A 113 9.93 18.47 13.54
C TYR A 113 9.23 19.83 13.28
N ARG A 114 9.34 20.79 14.22
CA ARG A 114 8.78 22.14 14.04
C ARG A 114 9.49 22.96 12.97
N ASN A 115 10.78 22.72 12.79
CA ASN A 115 11.66 23.52 11.93
C ASN A 115 11.95 22.86 10.58
N GLN A 116 11.37 21.71 10.28
CA GLN A 116 11.52 21.02 9.00
C GLN A 116 10.18 20.77 8.30
N SER A 117 10.23 20.38 7.03
CA SER A 117 9.00 20.08 6.30
C SER A 117 8.37 18.79 6.82
N ILE A 118 7.06 18.63 6.61
CA ILE A 118 6.37 17.39 6.98
C ILE A 118 6.93 16.19 6.20
N LYS A 119 7.33 16.41 4.94
CA LYS A 119 7.94 15.39 4.09
C LYS A 119 9.26 14.90 4.68
N ASP A 120 10.11 15.82 5.13
CA ASP A 120 11.39 15.47 5.74
C ASP A 120 11.18 14.70 7.05
N SER A 121 10.20 15.13 7.85
CA SER A 121 9.85 14.45 9.12
C SER A 121 9.38 13.01 8.93
N ILE A 122 8.59 12.73 7.88
CA ILE A 122 8.12 11.37 7.55
C ILE A 122 9.29 10.44 7.26
N THR A 123 10.27 10.93 6.50
CA THR A 123 11.45 10.16 6.08
C THR A 123 12.63 10.26 7.05
N SER A 124 12.46 10.95 8.18
CA SER A 124 13.53 11.19 9.14
C SER A 124 14.06 9.86 9.68
N LYS A 125 15.38 9.78 9.89
CA LYS A 125 15.99 8.63 10.57
C LYS A 125 15.59 8.57 12.04
N ASN A 126 15.31 9.72 12.65
CA ASN A 126 14.87 9.81 14.04
C ASN A 126 13.42 9.30 14.19
N PRO A 127 13.17 8.20 14.94
CA PRO A 127 11.83 7.67 15.13
C PRO A 127 10.84 8.63 15.78
N LEU A 128 11.33 9.56 16.63
CA LEU A 128 10.50 10.53 17.33
C LEU A 128 9.96 11.61 16.38
N GLU A 129 10.76 12.05 15.41
CA GLU A 129 10.33 13.00 14.38
C GLU A 129 9.26 12.37 13.48
N ARG A 130 9.42 11.09 13.12
CA ARG A 130 8.39 10.31 12.42
C ARG A 130 7.11 10.18 13.23
N MET A 131 7.23 9.94 14.54
CA MET A 131 6.06 9.86 15.44
C MET A 131 5.25 11.15 15.43
N PHE A 132 5.89 12.32 15.54
CA PHE A 132 5.19 13.61 15.44
C PHE A 132 4.55 13.80 14.06
N ALA A 133 5.26 13.43 13.00
CA ALA A 133 4.73 13.48 11.64
C ALA A 133 3.45 12.63 11.52
N MET A 134 3.47 11.38 11.99
CA MET A 134 2.32 10.46 11.90
C MET A 134 1.03 10.98 12.56
N LEU A 135 1.16 11.81 13.60
CA LEU A 135 0.04 12.39 14.32
C LEU A 135 -0.41 13.76 13.76
N ASP A 136 0.32 14.29 12.78
CA ASP A 136 0.14 15.63 12.23
C ASP A 136 -1.08 15.72 11.29
N ARG A 137 -1.94 16.71 11.50
CA ARG A 137 -3.11 17.06 10.67
C ARG A 137 -2.76 17.40 9.22
N ARG A 138 -1.54 17.85 8.96
CA ARG A 138 -1.02 18.14 7.62
C ARG A 138 -0.76 16.86 6.82
N ILE A 139 -0.61 15.72 7.51
CA ILE A 139 -0.53 14.43 6.84
C ILE A 139 -1.95 13.91 6.59
N GLY A 140 -2.34 13.87 5.32
CA GLY A 140 -3.59 13.23 4.90
C GLY A 140 -3.48 11.70 4.94
N LYS A 141 -4.63 11.03 5.09
CA LYS A 141 -4.77 9.55 5.04
C LYS A 141 -3.96 8.93 3.90
N ARG A 142 -4.00 9.53 2.70
CA ARG A 142 -3.27 9.07 1.51
C ARG A 142 -1.75 9.06 1.66
N ILE A 143 -1.18 10.03 2.40
CA ILE A 143 0.27 10.09 2.63
C ILE A 143 0.70 9.02 3.64
N LEU A 144 -0.05 8.83 4.73
CA LEU A 144 0.22 7.73 5.69
C LEU A 144 0.15 6.36 5.01
N ILE A 145 -0.85 6.20 4.16
CA ILE A 145 -1.10 5.00 3.35
C ILE A 145 0.07 4.70 2.39
N ASN A 146 0.61 5.73 1.74
CA ASN A 146 1.71 5.59 0.79
C ASN A 146 3.07 5.38 1.47
N GLU A 147 3.31 6.02 2.62
CA GLU A 147 4.62 6.07 3.28
C GLU A 147 4.80 5.00 4.38
N TYR A 148 3.71 4.55 5.02
CA TYR A 148 3.75 3.57 6.13
C TYR A 148 3.00 2.26 5.83
N GLY A 149 2.64 2.03 4.57
CA GLY A 149 2.04 0.77 4.11
C GLY A 149 0.58 0.62 4.53
N GLY A 150 -0.33 0.95 3.62
CA GLY A 150 -1.73 0.62 3.76
C GLY A 150 -2.61 1.21 2.66
N CYS A 151 -2.19 1.15 1.39
CA CYS A 151 -3.13 1.43 0.31
C CYS A 151 -3.67 0.10 -0.12
N LYS A 152 -4.89 -0.18 0.29
CA LYS A 152 -5.65 -1.30 -0.24
C LYS A 152 -5.81 -1.12 -1.74
N MET A 153 -4.92 -1.72 -2.50
CA MET A 153 -4.93 -1.74 -3.95
C MET A 153 -6.20 -2.45 -4.38
N LYS A 154 -7.15 -1.72 -4.93
CA LYS A 154 -8.46 -2.23 -5.30
C LYS A 154 -8.52 -2.47 -6.80
N ILE A 155 -8.63 -3.74 -7.16
CA ILE A 155 -8.65 -4.22 -8.52
C ILE A 155 -10.11 -4.39 -8.95
N LEU A 156 -10.47 -3.78 -10.07
CA LEU A 156 -11.71 -4.07 -10.76
C LEU A 156 -11.48 -5.24 -11.73
N LEU A 157 -12.12 -6.38 -11.50
CA LEU A 157 -12.09 -7.53 -12.41
C LEU A 157 -13.37 -7.55 -13.24
N PHE A 158 -13.27 -7.15 -14.51
CA PHE A 158 -14.42 -6.99 -15.39
C PHE A 158 -14.70 -8.25 -16.20
N LEU A 159 -15.91 -8.80 -16.07
CA LEU A 159 -16.37 -10.01 -16.73
C LEU A 159 -17.41 -9.64 -17.80
N ALA A 160 -17.01 -9.76 -19.07
CA ALA A 160 -17.96 -9.82 -20.17
C ALA A 160 -18.57 -11.24 -20.25
N LYS A 161 -19.79 -11.37 -20.77
CA LYS A 161 -20.40 -12.68 -21.03
C LYS A 161 -19.50 -13.57 -21.89
N GLY A 162 -19.53 -14.87 -21.64
CA GLY A 162 -18.66 -15.81 -22.35
C GLY A 162 -17.17 -15.62 -22.02
N PHE A 163 -16.84 -15.08 -20.84
CA PHE A 163 -15.45 -15.05 -20.37
C PHE A 163 -14.89 -16.46 -20.15
N GLU A 164 -13.56 -16.59 -20.19
CA GLU A 164 -12.85 -17.85 -19.95
C GLU A 164 -12.56 -18.01 -18.44
N THR A 165 -12.88 -19.18 -17.88
CA THR A 165 -12.89 -19.37 -16.42
C THR A 165 -11.49 -19.50 -15.83
N MET A 166 -10.53 -20.11 -16.52
CA MET A 166 -9.13 -20.19 -16.06
C MET A 166 -8.45 -18.81 -16.10
N GLU A 167 -8.71 -18.02 -17.14
CA GLU A 167 -8.19 -16.65 -17.25
C GLU A 167 -8.79 -15.72 -16.19
N PHE A 168 -10.04 -15.95 -15.80
CA PHE A 168 -10.68 -15.28 -14.66
C PHE A 168 -10.06 -15.72 -13.33
N SER A 169 -9.90 -17.04 -13.11
CA SER A 169 -9.57 -17.58 -11.79
C SER A 169 -8.20 -17.11 -11.31
N VAL A 170 -7.21 -16.98 -12.20
CA VAL A 170 -5.86 -16.56 -11.82
C VAL A 170 -5.82 -15.18 -11.15
N PHE A 171 -6.68 -14.24 -11.57
CA PHE A 171 -6.76 -12.92 -10.93
C PHE A 171 -7.37 -13.00 -9.55
N VAL A 172 -8.32 -13.90 -9.33
CA VAL A 172 -8.95 -14.13 -8.03
C VAL A 172 -7.99 -14.86 -7.09
N ASP A 173 -7.38 -15.94 -7.55
CA ASP A 173 -6.55 -16.82 -6.73
C ASP A 173 -5.25 -16.14 -6.32
N VAL A 174 -4.47 -15.58 -7.26
CA VAL A 174 -3.18 -14.95 -6.94
C VAL A 174 -3.37 -13.77 -5.97
N MET A 175 -4.37 -12.93 -6.20
CA MET A 175 -4.65 -11.79 -5.31
C MET A 175 -5.28 -12.22 -3.99
N GLY A 176 -6.02 -13.33 -3.99
CA GLY A 176 -6.56 -13.96 -2.78
C GLY A 176 -5.46 -14.47 -1.86
N TRP A 177 -4.49 -15.22 -2.39
CA TRP A 177 -3.32 -15.69 -1.65
C TRP A 177 -2.48 -14.52 -1.13
N ALA A 178 -2.19 -13.55 -1.99
CA ALA A 178 -1.47 -12.33 -1.62
C ALA A 178 -2.12 -11.65 -0.40
N ARG A 179 -3.43 -11.48 -0.43
CA ARG A 179 -4.18 -10.82 0.64
C ARG A 179 -4.29 -11.65 1.92
N ASN A 180 -4.71 -12.91 1.80
CA ASN A 180 -5.16 -13.70 2.95
C ASN A 180 -4.02 -14.42 3.67
N ASP A 181 -3.01 -14.87 2.92
CA ASP A 181 -1.92 -15.68 3.44
C ASP A 181 -0.65 -14.84 3.66
N TYR A 182 -0.48 -13.77 2.89
CA TYR A 182 0.71 -12.92 2.90
C TYR A 182 0.46 -11.48 3.30
N ASN A 183 -0.79 -11.14 3.66
CA ASN A 183 -1.18 -9.83 4.19
C ASN A 183 -0.85 -8.64 3.27
N HIS A 184 -0.71 -8.89 1.96
CA HIS A 184 -0.56 -7.83 0.96
C HIS A 184 -1.87 -7.07 0.86
N ASP A 185 -1.81 -5.74 0.84
CA ASP A 185 -3.00 -4.89 0.83
C ASP A 185 -3.60 -4.80 -0.59
N VAL A 186 -4.05 -5.93 -1.12
CA VAL A 186 -4.70 -6.07 -2.43
C VAL A 186 -6.12 -6.60 -2.26
N SER A 187 -7.04 -6.19 -3.13
CA SER A 187 -8.40 -6.73 -3.15
C SER A 187 -9.02 -6.71 -4.52
N VAL A 188 -9.83 -7.71 -4.83
CA VAL A 188 -10.55 -7.83 -6.09
C VAL A 188 -12.03 -7.51 -5.86
N VAL A 189 -12.61 -6.74 -6.77
CA VAL A 189 -14.06 -6.52 -6.89
C VAL A 189 -14.46 -6.91 -8.30
N THR A 190 -15.38 -7.86 -8.40
CA THR A 190 -15.90 -8.36 -9.67
C THR A 190 -16.97 -7.42 -10.23
N CYS A 191 -16.95 -7.22 -11.54
CA CYS A 191 -17.87 -6.35 -12.25
C CYS A 191 -18.34 -7.00 -13.55
N GLY A 192 -19.56 -6.71 -13.98
CA GLY A 192 -20.07 -7.12 -15.28
C GLY A 192 -21.20 -6.20 -15.76
N PHE A 193 -21.74 -6.46 -16.94
CA PHE A 193 -22.93 -5.73 -17.42
C PHE A 193 -24.20 -6.10 -16.66
N GLN A 194 -24.27 -7.33 -16.19
CA GLN A 194 -25.40 -7.89 -15.43
C GLN A 194 -24.90 -8.45 -14.10
N LYS A 195 -25.79 -8.56 -13.12
CA LYS A 195 -25.44 -9.07 -11.78
C LYS A 195 -24.96 -10.53 -11.80
N GLN A 196 -25.40 -11.32 -12.78
CA GLN A 196 -24.91 -12.65 -13.04
C GLN A 196 -24.32 -12.69 -14.45
N VAL A 197 -23.07 -13.14 -14.56
CA VAL A 197 -22.36 -13.30 -15.84
C VAL A 197 -22.09 -14.78 -16.06
N ILE A 198 -22.43 -15.29 -17.24
CA ILE A 198 -22.22 -16.70 -17.59
C ILE A 198 -20.89 -16.85 -18.33
N SER A 199 -20.01 -17.73 -17.84
CA SER A 199 -18.76 -18.05 -18.51
C SER A 199 -18.97 -18.90 -19.77
N THR A 200 -17.93 -19.06 -20.58
CA THR A 200 -17.91 -19.90 -21.79
C THR A 200 -18.45 -21.31 -21.56
N PHE A 201 -18.11 -21.91 -20.42
CA PHE A 201 -18.48 -23.30 -20.10
C PHE A 201 -19.65 -23.38 -19.12
N ASN A 202 -20.56 -22.40 -19.19
CA ASN A 202 -21.80 -22.32 -18.43
C ASN A 202 -21.62 -22.29 -16.90
N ILE A 203 -20.50 -21.74 -16.40
CA ILE A 203 -20.32 -21.48 -14.98
C ILE A 203 -20.84 -20.07 -14.68
N PRO A 204 -21.91 -19.91 -13.88
CA PRO A 204 -22.41 -18.58 -13.52
C PRO A 204 -21.54 -17.95 -12.43
N VAL A 205 -21.21 -16.68 -12.59
CA VAL A 205 -20.57 -15.85 -11.55
C VAL A 205 -21.50 -14.70 -11.19
N ILE A 206 -21.79 -14.55 -9.89
CA ILE A 206 -22.49 -13.37 -9.37
C ILE A 206 -21.44 -12.30 -9.10
N VAL A 207 -21.50 -11.20 -9.84
CA VAL A 207 -20.53 -10.10 -9.69
C VAL A 207 -20.89 -9.19 -8.53
N ASP A 208 -19.90 -8.53 -7.94
CA ASP A 208 -20.10 -7.60 -6.83
C ASP A 208 -20.87 -6.36 -7.27
N LYS A 209 -20.54 -5.84 -8.45
CA LYS A 209 -21.11 -4.60 -9.02
C LYS A 209 -21.47 -4.76 -10.49
N THR A 210 -22.43 -3.99 -10.96
CA THR A 210 -22.61 -3.76 -12.40
C THR A 210 -21.77 -2.59 -12.89
N ILE A 211 -21.54 -2.51 -14.20
CA ILE A 211 -20.77 -1.42 -14.83
C ILE A 211 -21.30 -0.02 -14.46
N ASP A 212 -22.62 0.11 -14.29
CA ASP A 212 -23.28 1.39 -13.96
C ASP A 212 -23.02 1.84 -12.51
N GLU A 213 -22.49 0.96 -11.65
CA GLU A 213 -22.13 1.24 -10.25
C GLU A 213 -20.64 1.59 -10.06
N ILE A 214 -19.87 1.65 -11.15
CA ILE A 214 -18.42 1.83 -11.11
C ILE A 214 -18.05 3.30 -11.17
N ASN A 215 -17.29 3.75 -10.17
CA ASN A 215 -16.48 4.94 -10.25
C ASN A 215 -15.01 4.54 -10.37
N VAL A 216 -14.35 4.92 -11.47
CA VAL A 216 -12.94 4.56 -11.72
C VAL A 216 -12.03 5.03 -10.60
N ASP A 217 -12.34 6.14 -9.93
CA ASP A 217 -11.51 6.68 -8.83
C ASP A 217 -11.44 5.79 -7.60
N ASP A 218 -12.35 4.83 -7.45
CA ASP A 218 -12.35 3.89 -6.34
C ASP A 218 -11.36 2.73 -6.54
N TYR A 219 -10.77 2.58 -7.73
CA TYR A 219 -9.96 1.41 -8.11
C TYR A 219 -8.55 1.82 -8.52
N ASP A 220 -7.57 0.97 -8.29
CA ASP A 220 -6.17 1.21 -8.66
C ASP A 220 -5.78 0.50 -9.96
N ALA A 221 -6.54 -0.53 -10.35
CA ALA A 221 -6.28 -1.28 -11.56
C ALA A 221 -7.52 -1.99 -12.12
N LEU A 222 -7.43 -2.39 -13.39
CA LEU A 222 -8.44 -3.12 -14.16
C LEU A 222 -7.85 -4.46 -14.64
N ALA A 223 -8.55 -5.55 -14.41
CA ALA A 223 -8.24 -6.87 -14.95
C ALA A 223 -9.37 -7.36 -15.86
N ILE A 224 -9.02 -7.93 -17.01
CA ILE A 224 -9.98 -8.37 -18.03
C ILE A 224 -9.55 -9.75 -18.55
N PRO A 225 -10.25 -10.84 -18.19
CA PRO A 225 -10.04 -12.15 -18.81
C PRO A 225 -10.57 -12.15 -20.24
N GLY A 226 -10.00 -13.01 -21.08
CA GLY A 226 -10.52 -13.28 -22.42
C GLY A 226 -11.83 -14.06 -22.38
N GLY A 227 -12.25 -14.51 -23.54
CA GLY A 227 -13.51 -15.23 -23.71
C GLY A 227 -13.70 -15.69 -25.15
N PHE A 228 -14.90 -16.14 -25.45
CA PHE A 228 -15.21 -16.81 -26.72
C PHE A 228 -16.27 -16.05 -27.52
N GLU A 229 -16.00 -15.86 -28.81
CA GLU A 229 -16.91 -15.18 -29.73
C GLU A 229 -18.24 -15.90 -29.87
N GLU A 230 -18.22 -17.23 -29.92
CA GLU A 230 -19.43 -18.05 -30.10
C GLU A 230 -20.41 -17.94 -28.93
N PHE A 231 -19.94 -17.43 -27.78
CA PHE A 231 -20.73 -17.17 -26.57
C PHE A 231 -21.02 -15.68 -26.35
N GLY A 232 -20.79 -14.86 -27.37
CA GLY A 232 -21.17 -13.45 -27.41
C GLY A 232 -20.19 -12.51 -26.71
N PHE A 233 -18.95 -12.93 -26.43
CA PHE A 233 -17.96 -12.10 -25.72
C PHE A 233 -17.83 -10.68 -26.28
N TYR A 234 -17.77 -10.53 -27.61
CA TYR A 234 -17.62 -9.20 -28.24
C TYR A 234 -18.87 -8.34 -28.22
N GLU A 235 -20.06 -8.89 -27.97
CA GLU A 235 -21.28 -8.09 -27.84
C GLU A 235 -21.20 -7.17 -26.61
N GLU A 236 -20.53 -7.64 -25.55
CA GLU A 236 -20.31 -6.86 -24.32
C GLU A 236 -18.92 -6.23 -24.29
N ALA A 237 -17.87 -6.94 -24.71
CA ALA A 237 -16.50 -6.41 -24.68
C ALA A 237 -16.33 -5.17 -25.58
N TYR A 238 -17.14 -5.00 -26.62
CA TYR A 238 -17.11 -3.82 -27.48
C TYR A 238 -18.20 -2.77 -27.19
N ASP A 239 -18.97 -2.94 -26.11
CA ASP A 239 -19.92 -1.91 -25.66
C ASP A 239 -19.16 -0.64 -25.25
N GLU A 240 -19.62 0.53 -25.71
CA GLU A 240 -18.94 1.81 -25.50
C GLU A 240 -18.80 2.19 -24.01
N ARG A 241 -19.68 1.71 -23.13
CA ARG A 241 -19.53 1.95 -21.68
C ARG A 241 -18.25 1.30 -21.16
N PHE A 242 -17.96 0.08 -21.62
CA PHE A 242 -16.73 -0.61 -21.23
C PHE A 242 -15.49 -0.05 -21.94
N LEU A 243 -15.60 0.34 -23.21
CA LEU A 243 -14.51 1.04 -23.90
C LEU A 243 -14.18 2.38 -23.23
N ASN A 244 -15.17 3.13 -22.76
CA ASN A 244 -14.96 4.35 -21.98
C ASN A 244 -14.31 4.06 -20.63
N LEU A 245 -14.75 3.01 -19.94
CA LEU A 245 -14.11 2.57 -18.70
C LEU A 245 -12.62 2.31 -18.90
N ILE A 246 -12.25 1.56 -19.95
CA ILE A 246 -10.84 1.30 -20.31
C ILE A 246 -10.08 2.60 -20.54
N ARG A 247 -10.65 3.55 -21.31
CA ARG A 247 -10.04 4.86 -21.58
C ARG A 247 -9.80 5.65 -20.28
N GLU A 248 -10.74 5.62 -19.33
CA GLU A 248 -10.60 6.32 -18.05
C GLU A 248 -9.50 5.72 -17.16
N PHE A 249 -9.37 4.38 -17.12
CA PHE A 249 -8.27 3.72 -16.40
C PHE A 249 -6.91 4.13 -17.00
N ASP A 250 -6.76 4.07 -18.33
CA ASP A 250 -5.49 4.44 -19.00
C ASP A 250 -5.17 5.93 -18.84
N LEU A 251 -6.17 6.82 -18.97
CA LEU A 251 -6.01 8.26 -18.79
C LEU A 251 -5.48 8.62 -17.40
N LYS A 252 -5.89 7.86 -16.37
CA LYS A 252 -5.42 8.02 -14.98
C LYS A 252 -4.11 7.27 -14.71
N GLY A 253 -3.51 6.64 -15.71
CA GLY A 253 -2.26 5.87 -15.59
C GLY A 253 -2.39 4.59 -14.76
N LYS A 254 -3.63 4.10 -14.56
CA LYS A 254 -3.91 2.89 -13.77
C LYS A 254 -3.54 1.64 -14.55
N ILE A 255 -3.18 0.58 -13.84
CA ILE A 255 -2.73 -0.66 -14.48
C ILE A 255 -3.93 -1.34 -15.14
N ILE A 256 -3.77 -1.78 -16.39
CA ILE A 256 -4.76 -2.60 -17.10
C ILE A 256 -4.11 -3.92 -17.46
N SER A 257 -4.67 -5.03 -16.98
CA SER A 257 -4.15 -6.37 -17.24
C SER A 257 -5.17 -7.19 -18.03
N THR A 258 -4.72 -7.76 -19.15
CA THR A 258 -5.58 -8.53 -20.06
C THR A 258 -4.94 -9.85 -20.46
N ILE A 259 -5.79 -10.84 -20.68
CA ILE A 259 -5.38 -12.17 -21.16
C ILE A 259 -6.08 -12.48 -22.48
N CYS A 260 -5.36 -13.13 -23.39
CA CYS A 260 -5.91 -13.68 -24.63
C CYS A 260 -6.61 -12.61 -25.49
N VAL A 261 -7.88 -12.80 -25.82
CA VAL A 261 -8.65 -11.89 -26.69
C VAL A 261 -9.08 -10.58 -26.00
N ALA A 262 -8.91 -10.46 -24.68
CA ALA A 262 -9.27 -9.24 -23.94
C ALA A 262 -8.39 -8.03 -24.32
N ALA A 263 -7.26 -8.22 -25.00
CA ALA A 263 -6.50 -7.12 -25.58
C ALA A 263 -7.24 -6.41 -26.73
N LEU A 264 -8.21 -7.05 -27.38
CA LEU A 264 -8.97 -6.47 -28.49
C LEU A 264 -9.88 -5.30 -28.08
N PRO A 265 -10.71 -5.37 -27.03
CA PRO A 265 -11.46 -4.21 -26.57
C PRO A 265 -10.54 -3.08 -26.09
N VAL A 266 -9.38 -3.40 -25.52
CA VAL A 266 -8.37 -2.40 -25.16
C VAL A 266 -7.79 -1.75 -26.43
N GLY A 267 -7.50 -2.51 -27.48
CA GLY A 267 -7.11 -2.00 -28.79
C GLY A 267 -8.19 -1.09 -29.40
N LYS A 268 -9.44 -1.56 -29.43
CA LYS A 268 -10.60 -0.84 -29.97
C LYS A 268 -10.88 0.47 -29.23
N SER A 269 -10.62 0.52 -27.92
CA SER A 269 -10.76 1.76 -27.14
C SER A 269 -9.80 2.87 -27.59
N GLY A 270 -8.72 2.51 -28.28
CA GLY A 270 -7.67 3.40 -28.80
C GLY A 270 -6.44 3.53 -27.91
N VAL A 271 -6.46 2.99 -26.68
CA VAL A 271 -5.38 3.18 -25.70
C VAL A 271 -4.09 2.40 -26.04
N LEU A 272 -4.16 1.42 -26.94
CA LEU A 272 -3.01 0.67 -27.46
C LEU A 272 -2.40 1.24 -28.76
N LYS A 273 -2.94 2.34 -29.30
CA LYS A 273 -2.43 2.93 -30.53
C LYS A 273 -0.92 3.24 -30.40
N ASN A 274 -0.13 2.74 -31.34
CA ASN A 274 1.34 2.82 -31.39
C ASN A 274 2.08 2.19 -30.18
N ARG A 275 1.41 1.38 -29.35
CA ARG A 275 2.02 0.65 -28.24
C ARG A 275 2.28 -0.80 -28.61
N LYS A 276 3.25 -1.42 -27.97
CA LYS A 276 3.50 -2.85 -28.09
C LYS A 276 2.43 -3.63 -27.34
N ALA A 277 1.87 -4.65 -27.97
CA ALA A 277 0.93 -5.56 -27.32
C ALA A 277 0.89 -6.91 -28.05
N THR A 278 0.30 -7.90 -27.39
CA THR A 278 -0.02 -9.21 -27.95
C THR A 278 -1.50 -9.54 -27.70
N THR A 279 -1.98 -10.61 -28.30
CA THR A 279 -3.31 -11.20 -28.08
C THR A 279 -3.26 -12.64 -28.58
N TYR A 280 -4.38 -13.36 -28.58
CA TYR A 280 -4.45 -14.76 -28.99
C TYR A 280 -3.67 -15.06 -30.28
N HIS A 281 -2.64 -15.90 -30.15
CA HIS A 281 -1.61 -16.06 -31.19
C HIS A 281 -1.82 -17.26 -32.12
N LEU A 282 -2.63 -18.24 -31.71
CA LEU A 282 -2.93 -19.42 -32.51
C LEU A 282 -3.94 -19.11 -33.63
N ARG A 283 -4.24 -20.12 -34.45
CA ARG A 283 -5.09 -20.02 -35.65
C ARG A 283 -4.53 -18.98 -36.65
N ASP A 284 -3.29 -19.20 -37.09
CA ASP A 284 -2.58 -18.34 -38.06
C ASP A 284 -2.56 -16.85 -37.70
N ALA A 285 -2.36 -16.56 -36.40
CA ALA A 285 -2.33 -15.21 -35.85
C ALA A 285 -3.61 -14.40 -36.14
N TYR A 286 -4.77 -15.05 -36.26
CA TYR A 286 -6.03 -14.40 -36.63
C TYR A 286 -6.37 -13.20 -35.74
N ARG A 287 -6.31 -13.36 -34.41
CA ARG A 287 -6.61 -12.26 -33.48
C ARG A 287 -5.50 -11.22 -33.40
N GLN A 288 -4.24 -11.62 -33.59
CA GLN A 288 -3.11 -10.68 -33.71
C GLN A 288 -3.26 -9.78 -34.95
N LYS A 289 -3.73 -10.32 -36.08
CA LYS A 289 -4.07 -9.52 -37.27
C LYS A 289 -5.21 -8.55 -36.98
N GLN A 290 -6.25 -8.99 -36.28
CA GLN A 290 -7.36 -8.13 -35.84
C GLN A 290 -6.88 -7.01 -34.90
N LEU A 291 -6.02 -7.30 -33.93
CA LEU A 291 -5.46 -6.28 -33.02
C LEU A 291 -4.65 -5.22 -33.79
N LYS A 292 -3.94 -5.62 -34.85
CA LYS A 292 -3.16 -4.73 -35.70
C LYS A 292 -4.03 -3.70 -36.44
N GLU A 293 -5.29 -4.01 -36.70
CA GLU A 293 -6.25 -3.06 -37.33
C GLU A 293 -6.52 -1.83 -36.45
N PHE A 294 -6.20 -1.89 -35.15
CA PHE A 294 -6.33 -0.77 -34.21
C PHE A 294 -5.04 0.07 -34.06
N ASP A 295 -4.16 0.08 -35.08
CA ASP A 295 -2.86 0.78 -35.07
C ASP A 295 -1.92 0.33 -33.93
N VAL A 296 -1.99 -0.95 -33.54
CA VAL A 296 -1.17 -1.54 -32.46
C VAL A 296 0.12 -2.13 -33.02
N ASN A 297 1.25 -1.95 -32.32
CA ASN A 297 2.51 -2.59 -32.65
C ASN A 297 2.50 -4.04 -32.14
N VAL A 298 1.81 -4.93 -32.84
CA VAL A 298 1.61 -6.32 -32.42
C VAL A 298 2.93 -7.11 -32.43
N VAL A 299 3.24 -7.77 -31.31
CA VAL A 299 4.40 -8.67 -31.16
C VAL A 299 3.92 -10.06 -30.72
N ASN A 300 4.66 -11.11 -31.11
CA ASN A 300 4.34 -12.49 -30.74
C ASN A 300 5.16 -12.95 -29.53
N GLU A 301 4.86 -12.36 -28.37
CA GLU A 301 5.48 -12.69 -27.08
C GLU A 301 4.38 -13.15 -26.10
N PRO A 302 4.69 -14.03 -25.13
CA PRO A 302 3.70 -14.59 -24.22
C PRO A 302 3.01 -13.54 -23.36
N ILE A 303 3.80 -12.63 -22.78
CA ILE A 303 3.32 -11.54 -21.93
C ILE A 303 4.08 -10.29 -22.36
N VAL A 304 3.34 -9.25 -22.71
CA VAL A 304 3.87 -7.95 -23.13
C VAL A 304 3.41 -6.90 -22.14
N VAL A 305 4.38 -6.15 -21.60
CA VAL A 305 4.12 -4.97 -20.78
C VAL A 305 4.60 -3.74 -21.53
N ASP A 306 3.68 -2.84 -21.83
CA ASP A 306 3.98 -1.52 -22.38
C ASP A 306 3.35 -0.48 -21.44
N ARG A 307 4.18 0.32 -20.76
CA ARG A 307 3.77 1.27 -19.70
C ARG A 307 2.89 0.59 -18.64
N ASN A 308 1.64 1.04 -18.50
CA ASN A 308 0.64 0.57 -17.53
C ASN A 308 -0.21 -0.61 -18.04
N ILE A 309 -0.01 -1.12 -19.26
CA ILE A 309 -0.86 -2.17 -19.83
C ILE A 309 -0.09 -3.48 -19.99
N ILE A 310 -0.69 -4.56 -19.48
CA ILE A 310 -0.25 -5.95 -19.65
C ILE A 310 -1.20 -6.63 -20.65
N THR A 311 -0.63 -7.25 -21.67
CA THR A 311 -1.35 -8.10 -22.62
C THR A 311 -0.69 -9.47 -22.72
N SER A 312 -1.46 -10.52 -22.98
CA SER A 312 -0.95 -11.88 -23.16
C SER A 312 -1.77 -12.68 -24.18
N TYR A 313 -1.28 -13.84 -24.60
CA TYR A 313 -1.75 -14.48 -25.82
C TYR A 313 -2.51 -15.82 -25.70
N CYS A 314 -2.76 -16.36 -24.51
CA CYS A 314 -3.52 -17.62 -24.34
C CYS A 314 -3.70 -17.97 -22.84
N PRO A 315 -4.55 -18.98 -22.52
CA PRO A 315 -4.75 -19.42 -21.14
C PRO A 315 -3.48 -19.93 -20.43
N GLU A 316 -2.50 -20.47 -21.16
CA GLU A 316 -1.21 -20.91 -20.59
C GLU A 316 -0.50 -19.78 -19.83
N THR A 317 -0.63 -18.54 -20.32
CA THR A 317 0.05 -17.38 -19.74
C THR A 317 -0.67 -16.79 -18.53
N ALA A 318 -1.88 -17.27 -18.20
CA ALA A 318 -2.78 -16.64 -17.25
C ALA A 318 -2.13 -16.42 -15.88
N SER A 319 -1.52 -17.45 -15.29
CA SER A 319 -0.84 -17.33 -13.99
C SER A 319 0.34 -16.35 -14.07
N GLY A 320 1.13 -16.39 -15.15
CA GLY A 320 2.23 -15.45 -15.37
C GLY A 320 1.76 -13.99 -15.45
N VAL A 321 0.60 -13.75 -16.07
CA VAL A 321 -0.03 -12.41 -16.11
C VAL A 321 -0.47 -11.98 -14.72
N ALA A 322 -1.13 -12.85 -13.95
CA ALA A 322 -1.58 -12.53 -12.60
C ALA A 322 -0.40 -12.22 -11.66
N PHE A 323 0.70 -12.99 -11.75
CA PHE A 323 1.93 -12.67 -11.01
C PHE A 323 2.55 -11.35 -11.48
N LYS A 324 2.68 -11.12 -12.79
CA LYS A 324 3.22 -9.85 -13.29
C LYS A 324 2.38 -8.66 -12.86
N PHE A 325 1.06 -8.85 -12.80
CA PHE A 325 0.13 -7.85 -12.33
C PHE A 325 0.28 -7.58 -10.83
N LEU A 326 0.44 -8.61 -10.01
CA LEU A 326 0.73 -8.47 -8.57
C LEU A 326 2.05 -7.73 -8.35
N GLU A 327 3.12 -8.07 -9.10
CA GLU A 327 4.41 -7.36 -9.03
C GLU A 327 4.25 -5.87 -9.31
N MET A 328 3.43 -5.49 -10.29
CA MET A 328 3.21 -4.07 -10.63
C MET A 328 2.35 -3.33 -9.60
N LEU A 329 1.49 -4.04 -8.85
CA LEU A 329 0.67 -3.47 -7.78
C LEU A 329 1.41 -3.37 -6.45
N THR A 330 2.42 -4.21 -6.24
CA THR A 330 3.12 -4.37 -4.97
C THR A 330 4.62 -4.21 -5.21
N SER A 331 5.38 -5.30 -5.13
CA SER A 331 6.80 -5.37 -5.46
C SER A 331 7.17 -6.75 -5.98
N LYS A 332 8.35 -6.85 -6.59
CA LYS A 332 8.89 -8.15 -7.05
C LYS A 332 9.07 -9.15 -5.90
N GLY A 333 9.48 -8.68 -4.72
CA GLY A 333 9.67 -9.54 -3.55
C GLY A 333 8.36 -10.09 -3.02
N GLU A 334 7.34 -9.25 -2.89
CA GLU A 334 6.00 -9.64 -2.43
C GLU A 334 5.33 -10.62 -3.38
N MET A 335 5.46 -10.38 -4.69
CA MET A 335 4.97 -11.29 -5.71
C MET A 335 5.66 -12.66 -5.66
N GLU A 336 6.99 -12.71 -5.54
CA GLU A 336 7.71 -13.99 -5.55
C GLU A 336 7.36 -14.86 -4.33
N ILE A 337 7.10 -14.26 -3.17
CA ILE A 337 6.62 -14.99 -2.00
C ILE A 337 5.32 -15.73 -2.33
N VAL A 338 4.35 -15.03 -2.93
CA VAL A 338 3.04 -15.61 -3.31
C VAL A 338 3.22 -16.68 -4.39
N LYS A 339 4.07 -16.42 -5.38
CA LYS A 339 4.31 -17.36 -6.48
C LYS A 339 4.87 -18.69 -5.99
N VAL A 340 5.91 -18.66 -5.15
CA VAL A 340 6.51 -19.85 -4.55
C VAL A 340 5.49 -20.59 -3.67
N ALA A 341 4.69 -19.85 -2.90
CA ALA A 341 3.66 -20.43 -2.04
C ALA A 341 2.60 -21.21 -2.81
N MET A 342 2.21 -20.71 -3.98
CA MET A 342 1.25 -21.36 -4.88
C MET A 342 1.87 -22.52 -5.68
N GLY A 343 3.19 -22.76 -5.55
CA GLY A 343 3.89 -23.88 -6.18
C GLY A 343 4.35 -23.61 -7.63
N PHE A 344 4.53 -22.35 -8.01
CA PHE A 344 5.02 -21.94 -9.34
C PHE A 344 6.53 -21.68 -9.41
#